data_AF-A0A7K4A158-F1
#
_entry.id   AF-A0A7K4A158-F1
#
_cell.length_a   1.000
_cell.length_b   1.000
_cell.length_c   1.000
_cell.angle_alpha   90.00
_cell.angle_beta   90.00
_cell.angle_gamma   90.00
#
_symmetry.space_group_name_H-M   'P 1'
#
loop_
_entity.id
_entity.type
_entity.pdbx_description
1 polymer ?
#
loop_
_entity_poly.entity_id
_entity_poly.type
_entity_poly.pdbx_seq_one_letter_code
_entity_poly.pdbx_strand_id
1 'polypeptide(L)'
;MKERRLFILVEGNDDERFFSRVVKPLFADLYTSVEIVMYACMKNEKVNSFIRSIGEMGHDFIMCADIDQEPNVLAKKRLLNERYDLYANDHFIIIIREIESWYLAGMDERAQHRLGIRRYGSTNHITKEIFNGMIPRHYKSRIAFMGDIITLFSVHEARERNRSFSFFCHRYRLLPDETDANTPPPAPEAE
;
A
#
# COMPACT_ATOMS: atom_id res chain seq x y z
N MET A 1 26.25 -7.03 12.81
CA MET A 1 25.21 -6.00 12.52
C MET A 1 23.89 -6.54 13.01
N LYS A 2 23.04 -5.74 13.67
CA LYS A 2 21.66 -6.18 13.96
C LYS A 2 20.94 -6.30 12.62
N GLU A 3 20.46 -7.50 12.27
CA GLU A 3 19.61 -7.73 11.11
C GLU A 3 18.28 -7.01 11.35
N ARG A 4 18.05 -5.91 10.63
CA ARG A 4 16.83 -5.11 10.77
C ARG A 4 15.78 -5.69 9.83
N ARG A 5 14.70 -6.23 10.40
CA ARG A 5 13.56 -6.80 9.67
C ARG A 5 12.43 -5.79 9.62
N LEU A 6 11.67 -5.79 8.53
CA LEU A 6 10.46 -5.02 8.36
C LEU A 6 9.25 -5.97 8.33
N PHE A 7 8.22 -5.63 9.08
CA PHE A 7 6.92 -6.29 9.00
C PHE A 7 5.89 -5.32 8.40
N ILE A 8 5.20 -5.71 7.34
CA ILE A 8 4.12 -4.91 6.75
C ILE A 8 2.80 -5.61 7.07
N LEU A 9 2.00 -4.97 7.92
CA LEU A 9 0.71 -5.44 8.36
C LEU A 9 -0.36 -4.92 7.40
N VAL A 10 -1.12 -5.82 6.77
CA VAL A 10 -2.17 -5.50 5.78
C VAL A 10 -3.51 -6.13 6.16
N GLU A 11 -4.61 -5.61 5.62
CA GLU A 11 -5.96 -6.07 5.98
C GLU A 11 -6.36 -7.36 5.27
N GLY A 12 -6.24 -7.42 3.93
CA GLY A 12 -6.80 -8.50 3.12
C GLY A 12 -5.81 -9.24 2.22
N ASN A 13 -6.36 -10.22 1.50
CA ASN A 13 -5.61 -11.00 0.50
C ASN A 13 -5.19 -10.16 -0.71
N ASP A 14 -5.99 -9.17 -1.08
CA ASP A 14 -5.74 -8.28 -2.22
C ASP A 14 -4.55 -7.35 -1.91
N ASP A 15 -4.48 -6.86 -0.67
CA ASP A 15 -3.34 -6.14 -0.12
C ASP A 15 -2.11 -7.02 -0.06
N GLU A 16 -2.20 -8.20 0.55
CA GLU A 16 -1.06 -9.13 0.66
C GLU A 16 -0.43 -9.40 -0.69
N ARG A 17 -1.26 -9.66 -1.72
CA ARG A 17 -0.80 -9.92 -3.08
C ARG A 17 -0.07 -8.73 -3.69
N PHE A 18 -0.60 -7.52 -3.49
CA PHE A 18 0.05 -6.29 -4.00
C PHE A 18 1.37 -6.05 -3.28
N PHE A 19 1.33 -6.07 -1.95
CA PHE A 19 2.48 -5.77 -1.13
C PHE A 19 3.58 -6.80 -1.30
N SER A 20 3.26 -8.09 -1.40
CA SER A 20 4.26 -9.14 -1.60
C SER A 20 4.97 -9.04 -2.95
N ARG A 21 4.26 -8.64 -4.01
CA ARG A 21 4.79 -8.63 -5.39
C ARG A 21 5.37 -7.29 -5.84
N VAL A 22 4.81 -6.18 -5.34
CA VAL A 22 5.18 -4.82 -5.77
C VAL A 22 5.96 -4.10 -4.69
N VAL A 23 5.45 -4.07 -3.46
CA VAL A 23 6.03 -3.21 -2.40
C VAL A 23 7.24 -3.84 -1.72
N LYS A 24 7.17 -5.12 -1.36
CA LYS A 24 8.25 -5.85 -0.68
C LYS A 24 9.59 -5.76 -1.43
N PRO A 25 9.65 -5.93 -2.76
CA PRO A 25 10.88 -5.72 -3.51
C PRO A 25 11.50 -4.32 -3.34
N LEU A 26 10.70 -3.27 -3.13
CA LEU A 26 11.18 -1.90 -2.96
C LEU A 26 11.94 -1.68 -1.65
N PHE A 27 11.78 -2.57 -0.68
CA PHE A 27 12.46 -2.51 0.62
C PHE A 27 13.69 -3.43 0.71
N ALA A 28 14.02 -4.17 -0.36
CA ALA A 28 15.05 -5.21 -0.33
C ALA A 28 16.44 -4.67 0.06
N ASP A 29 16.75 -3.43 -0.33
CA ASP A 29 18.04 -2.79 0.00
C ASP A 29 18.04 -2.08 1.37
N LEU A 30 16.87 -1.90 1.98
CA LEU A 30 16.70 -1.16 3.23
C LEU A 30 16.60 -2.05 4.47
N TYR A 31 16.24 -3.32 4.28
CA TYR A 31 15.97 -4.29 5.35
C TYR A 31 16.50 -5.67 4.98
N THR A 32 16.97 -6.41 5.98
CA THR A 32 17.47 -7.79 5.80
C THR A 32 16.36 -8.73 5.34
N SER A 33 15.13 -8.51 5.82
CA SER A 33 13.94 -9.25 5.38
C SER A 33 12.71 -8.39 5.51
N VAL A 34 11.74 -8.61 4.64
CA VAL A 34 10.41 -7.98 4.68
C VAL A 34 9.35 -9.06 4.76
N GLU A 35 8.53 -9.04 5.80
CA GLU A 35 7.44 -10.00 6.03
C GLU A 35 6.09 -9.32 5.86
N ILE A 36 5.16 -9.96 5.17
CA ILE A 36 3.79 -9.45 5.03
C ILE A 36 2.88 -10.23 5.98
N VAL A 37 2.08 -9.52 6.77
CA VAL A 37 1.21 -10.12 7.81
C VAL A 37 -0.21 -9.62 7.64
N MET A 38 -1.15 -10.52 7.33
CA MET A 38 -2.56 -10.17 7.27
C MET A 38 -3.15 -10.09 8.69
N TYR A 39 -3.35 -8.87 9.19
CA TYR A 39 -3.76 -8.66 10.58
C TYR A 39 -5.27 -8.68 10.79
N ALA A 40 -6.09 -8.41 9.76
CA ALA A 40 -7.55 -8.34 9.95
C ALA A 40 -8.18 -9.70 10.31
N CYS A 41 -7.53 -10.81 9.96
CA CYS A 41 -7.94 -12.15 10.38
C CYS A 41 -7.43 -12.55 11.78
N MET A 42 -6.64 -11.70 12.43
CA MET A 42 -6.09 -11.97 13.77
C MET A 42 -6.97 -11.31 14.84
N LYS A 43 -7.06 -11.96 16.01
CA LYS A 43 -7.64 -11.31 17.21
C LYS A 43 -6.81 -10.10 17.60
N ASN A 44 -7.46 -9.02 18.07
CA ASN A 44 -6.78 -7.78 18.44
C ASN A 44 -5.65 -8.01 19.45
N GLU A 45 -5.85 -8.87 20.46
CA GLU A 45 -4.82 -9.18 21.45
C GLU A 45 -3.58 -9.82 20.81
N LYS A 46 -3.79 -10.64 19.77
CA LYS A 46 -2.71 -11.26 19.02
C LYS A 46 -1.96 -10.23 18.18
N VAL A 47 -2.66 -9.29 17.56
CA VAL A 47 -2.04 -8.17 16.83
C VAL A 47 -1.19 -7.33 17.78
N ASN A 48 -1.73 -6.96 18.94
CA ASN A 48 -1.02 -6.15 19.94
C ASN A 48 0.23 -6.87 20.48
N SER A 49 0.09 -8.15 20.81
CA SER A 49 1.22 -8.98 21.23
C SER A 49 2.29 -9.04 20.14
N PHE A 50 1.90 -9.20 18.88
CA PHE A 50 2.83 -9.31 17.76
C PHE A 50 3.59 -8.01 17.52
N ILE A 51 2.88 -6.88 17.48
CA ILE A 51 3.43 -5.52 17.37
C ILE A 51 4.42 -5.25 18.50
N ARG A 52 4.06 -5.57 19.75
CA ARG A 52 4.95 -5.42 20.90
C ARG A 52 6.24 -6.20 20.73
N SER A 53 6.14 -7.47 20.32
CA SER A 53 7.31 -8.32 20.10
C SER A 53 8.23 -7.80 19.00
N ILE A 54 7.69 -7.22 17.92
CA ILE A 54 8.50 -6.58 16.86
C ILE A 54 9.35 -5.46 17.45
N GLY A 55 8.73 -4.57 18.24
CA GLY A 55 9.43 -3.46 18.90
C GLY A 55 10.48 -3.92 19.91
N GLU A 56 10.14 -4.88 20.78
CA GLU A 56 11.07 -5.45 21.77
C GLU A 56 12.30 -6.11 21.12
N MET A 57 12.14 -6.67 19.91
CA MET A 57 13.24 -7.25 19.14
C MET A 57 14.06 -6.21 18.37
N GLY A 58 13.66 -4.94 18.36
CA GLY A 58 14.32 -3.86 17.61
C GLY A 58 14.12 -3.98 16.10
N HIS A 59 12.96 -4.45 15.67
CA HIS A 59 12.53 -4.50 14.28
C HIS A 59 11.49 -3.41 13.99
N ASP A 60 11.27 -3.12 12.72
CA ASP A 60 10.32 -2.09 12.28
C ASP A 60 9.05 -2.72 11.75
N PHE A 61 7.94 -1.98 11.81
CA PHE A 61 6.76 -2.34 11.05
C PHE A 61 6.04 -1.14 10.43
N ILE A 62 5.21 -1.46 9.45
CA ILE A 62 4.29 -0.56 8.78
C ILE A 62 2.90 -1.17 8.87
N MET A 63 1.89 -0.40 9.27
CA MET A 63 0.50 -0.85 9.27
C MET A 63 -0.26 -0.14 8.15
N CYS A 64 -0.85 -0.90 7.25
CA CYS A 64 -1.65 -0.42 6.14
C CYS A 64 -3.12 -0.74 6.39
N ALA A 65 -3.98 0.27 6.24
CA ALA A 65 -5.42 0.09 6.38
C ALA A 65 -6.17 0.94 5.36
N ASP A 66 -7.33 0.49 4.93
CA ASP A 66 -8.22 1.32 4.12
C ASP A 66 -8.87 2.42 4.99
N ILE A 67 -9.21 3.58 4.40
CA ILE A 67 -9.94 4.63 5.14
C ILE A 67 -11.37 4.20 5.50
N ASP A 68 -11.92 3.24 4.75
CA ASP A 68 -13.29 2.75 4.85
C ASP A 68 -14.33 3.90 4.85
N GLN A 69 -15.13 4.01 5.93
CA GLN A 69 -16.17 5.02 6.14
C GLN A 69 -15.70 6.14 7.07
N GLU A 70 -14.42 6.16 7.45
CA GLU A 70 -13.90 7.18 8.35
C GLU A 70 -13.84 8.54 7.65
N PRO A 71 -14.17 9.64 8.35
CA PRO A 71 -14.33 10.95 7.73
C PRO A 71 -13.01 11.58 7.27
N ASN A 72 -11.87 11.11 7.77
CA ASN A 72 -10.53 11.52 7.36
C ASN A 72 -9.48 10.57 7.95
N VAL A 73 -8.25 10.68 7.46
CA VAL A 73 -7.13 9.84 7.89
C VAL A 73 -6.79 10.00 9.38
N LEU A 74 -6.95 11.20 9.96
CA LEU A 74 -6.71 11.42 11.39
C LEU A 74 -7.68 10.62 12.27
N ALA A 75 -8.96 10.55 11.89
CA ALA A 75 -9.97 9.75 12.57
C ALA A 75 -9.61 8.25 12.49
N LYS A 76 -9.25 7.75 11.30
CA LYS A 76 -8.83 6.36 11.12
C LYS A 76 -7.58 6.01 11.96
N LYS A 77 -6.58 6.90 12.00
CA LYS A 77 -5.37 6.72 12.82
C LYS A 77 -5.70 6.63 14.32
N ARG A 78 -6.61 7.47 14.82
CA ARG A 78 -7.06 7.40 16.23
C ARG A 78 -7.72 6.07 16.52
N LEU A 79 -8.63 5.62 15.67
CA LEU A 79 -9.31 4.33 15.82
C LEU A 79 -8.33 3.15 15.82
N LEU A 80 -7.33 3.16 14.94
CA LEU A 80 -6.29 2.13 14.92
C LEU A 80 -5.40 2.17 16.16
N ASN A 81 -5.04 3.37 16.64
CA ASN A 81 -4.26 3.52 17.87
C ASN A 81 -5.01 3.00 19.10
N GLU A 82 -6.30 3.33 19.22
CA GLU A 82 -7.16 2.83 20.31
C GLU A 82 -7.33 1.31 20.24
N ARG A 83 -7.48 0.77 19.03
CA ARG A 83 -7.65 -0.67 18.82
C ARG A 83 -6.37 -1.46 19.09
N TYR A 84 -5.22 -0.93 18.69
CA TYR A 84 -3.97 -1.70 18.64
C TYR A 84 -2.84 -1.23 19.58
N ASP A 85 -3.14 -0.36 20.55
CA ASP A 85 -2.18 0.15 21.55
C ASP A 85 -0.86 0.65 20.93
N LEU A 86 -0.99 1.41 19.84
CA LEU A 86 0.14 1.83 19.00
C LEU A 86 0.91 3.03 19.57
N TYR A 87 0.44 3.63 20.67
CA TYR A 87 0.97 4.87 21.25
C TYR A 87 2.44 4.78 21.72
N ALA A 88 2.96 3.56 21.92
CA ALA A 88 4.28 3.33 22.52
C ALA A 88 5.45 3.43 21.53
N ASN A 89 5.21 3.60 20.23
CA ASN A 89 6.27 3.54 19.24
C ASN A 89 5.95 4.46 18.04
N ASP A 90 6.98 5.04 17.42
CA ASP A 90 6.89 5.87 16.21
C ASP A 90 6.50 5.05 14.97
N HIS A 91 5.28 4.53 14.98
CA HIS A 91 4.77 3.65 13.95
C HIS A 91 4.19 4.43 12.78
N PHE A 92 4.35 3.87 11.59
CA PHE A 92 3.82 4.47 10.38
C PHE A 92 2.54 3.75 9.95
N ILE A 93 1.42 4.43 10.14
CA ILE A 93 0.11 4.04 9.62
C ILE A 93 -0.03 4.67 8.23
N ILE A 94 -0.12 3.85 7.19
CA ILE A 94 -0.51 4.31 5.85
C ILE A 94 -1.98 4.00 5.70
N ILE A 95 -2.76 5.07 5.56
CA ILE A 95 -4.14 4.93 5.15
C ILE A 95 -4.19 5.05 3.63
N ILE A 96 -4.59 3.97 3.00
CA ILE A 96 -4.86 3.94 1.56
C ILE A 96 -6.35 4.23 1.42
N ARG A 97 -6.73 5.05 0.44
CA ARG A 97 -8.17 5.25 0.19
C ARG A 97 -8.80 3.92 -0.20
N GLU A 98 -8.18 3.24 -1.18
CA GLU A 98 -8.41 1.85 -1.55
C GLU A 98 -7.23 1.25 -2.32
N ILE A 99 -6.87 0.00 -2.06
CA ILE A 99 -5.75 -0.70 -2.73
C ILE A 99 -5.97 -0.87 -4.25
N GLU A 100 -7.21 -0.96 -4.71
CA GLU A 100 -7.58 -1.06 -6.13
C GLU A 100 -7.04 0.12 -6.96
N SER A 101 -7.01 1.31 -6.35
CA SER A 101 -6.44 2.50 -6.96
C SER A 101 -4.94 2.32 -7.23
N TRP A 102 -4.22 1.62 -6.35
CA TRP A 102 -2.80 1.34 -6.49
C TRP A 102 -2.55 0.32 -7.59
N TYR A 103 -3.33 -0.77 -7.66
CA TYR A 103 -3.25 -1.74 -8.75
C TYR A 103 -3.29 -1.07 -10.12
N LEU A 104 -4.26 -0.16 -10.34
CA LEU A 104 -4.38 0.52 -11.62
C LEU A 104 -3.30 1.58 -11.87
N ALA A 105 -2.67 2.11 -10.82
CA ALA A 105 -1.74 3.23 -10.92
C ALA A 105 -0.52 2.87 -11.77
N GLY A 106 -0.03 1.63 -11.69
CA GLY A 106 1.18 1.20 -12.40
C GLY A 106 0.99 0.87 -13.87
N MET A 107 -0.20 1.08 -14.45
CA MET A 107 -0.47 0.72 -15.84
C MET A 107 -0.29 1.91 -16.79
N ASP A 108 0.74 1.82 -17.64
CA ASP A 108 0.90 2.71 -18.78
C ASP A 108 -0.19 2.48 -19.86
N GLU A 109 -0.24 3.34 -20.88
CA GLU A 109 -1.25 3.21 -21.94
C GLU A 109 -1.16 1.87 -22.69
N ARG A 110 0.06 1.32 -22.83
CA ARG A 110 0.31 0.04 -23.51
C ARG A 110 -0.24 -1.13 -22.71
N ALA A 111 -0.03 -1.13 -21.40
CA ALA A 111 -0.58 -2.12 -20.47
C ALA A 111 -2.10 -2.05 -20.41
N GLN A 112 -2.67 -0.85 -20.33
CA GLN A 112 -4.13 -0.66 -20.37
C GLN A 112 -4.73 -1.23 -21.66
N HIS A 113 -4.13 -0.93 -22.81
CA HIS A 113 -4.56 -1.49 -24.10
C HIS A 113 -4.44 -3.03 -24.14
N ARG A 114 -3.31 -3.58 -23.69
CA ARG A 114 -3.07 -5.03 -23.65
C ARG A 114 -4.08 -5.77 -22.79
N LEU A 115 -4.49 -5.18 -21.67
CA LEU A 115 -5.51 -5.76 -20.80
C LEU A 115 -6.94 -5.43 -21.23
N GLY A 116 -7.14 -4.65 -22.30
CA GLY A 116 -8.48 -4.29 -22.79
C GLY A 116 -9.24 -3.35 -21.86
N ILE A 117 -8.53 -2.51 -21.10
CA ILE A 117 -9.10 -1.52 -20.20
C ILE A 117 -9.21 -0.17 -20.91
N ARG A 118 -10.31 0.57 -20.66
CA ARG A 118 -10.45 1.94 -21.16
C ARG A 118 -9.37 2.84 -20.58
N ARG A 119 -8.80 3.73 -21.41
CA ARG A 119 -7.76 4.67 -20.98
C ARG A 119 -8.21 5.57 -19.82
N TYR A 120 -7.33 5.73 -18.84
CA TYR A 120 -7.49 6.68 -17.71
C TYR A 120 -6.16 7.34 -17.36
N GLY A 121 -6.24 8.55 -16.78
CA GLY A 121 -5.08 9.36 -16.40
C GLY A 121 -4.62 9.13 -14.96
N SER A 122 -5.45 9.48 -13.98
CA SER A 122 -5.16 9.31 -12.55
C SER A 122 -6.06 8.26 -11.91
N THR A 123 -5.58 7.58 -10.87
CA THR A 123 -6.37 6.58 -10.14
C THR A 123 -6.83 7.02 -8.75
N ASN A 124 -6.59 8.28 -8.36
CA ASN A 124 -6.92 8.79 -7.02
C ASN A 124 -8.41 8.68 -6.61
N HIS A 125 -9.30 8.53 -7.59
CA HIS A 125 -10.76 8.45 -7.40
C HIS A 125 -11.31 7.04 -7.67
N ILE A 126 -10.45 6.07 -7.98
CA ILE A 126 -10.87 4.70 -8.27
C ILE A 126 -11.32 4.05 -6.96
N THR A 127 -12.59 3.66 -6.92
CA THR A 127 -13.15 2.80 -5.89
C THR A 127 -13.18 1.33 -6.35
N LYS A 128 -13.56 0.43 -5.45
CA LYS A 128 -13.61 -1.02 -5.63
C LYS A 128 -14.68 -1.37 -6.62
N GLU A 129 -15.80 -0.64 -6.59
CA GLU A 129 -16.89 -0.74 -7.55
C GLU A 129 -16.43 -0.29 -8.94
N ILE A 130 -15.70 0.83 -9.03
CA ILE A 130 -15.16 1.31 -10.30
C ILE A 130 -14.16 0.29 -10.86
N PHE A 131 -13.22 -0.17 -10.03
CA PHE A 131 -12.25 -1.19 -10.40
C PHE A 131 -12.94 -2.47 -10.90
N ASN A 132 -13.94 -2.97 -10.18
CA ASN A 132 -14.70 -4.15 -10.56
C ASN A 132 -15.43 -3.95 -11.89
N GLY A 133 -15.98 -2.76 -12.14
CA GLY A 133 -16.60 -2.39 -13.41
C GLY A 133 -15.62 -2.28 -14.58
N MET A 134 -14.33 -2.06 -14.29
CA MET A 134 -13.26 -2.00 -15.29
C MET A 134 -12.74 -3.37 -15.71
N ILE A 135 -13.07 -4.45 -14.97
CA ILE A 135 -12.62 -5.80 -15.29
C ILE A 135 -13.24 -6.23 -16.64
N PRO A 136 -12.42 -6.50 -17.67
CA PRO A 136 -12.92 -6.95 -18.96
C PRO A 136 -13.64 -8.29 -18.85
N ARG A 137 -14.70 -8.47 -19.64
CA ARG A 137 -15.57 -9.67 -19.62
C ARG A 137 -14.87 -11.00 -19.88
N HIS A 138 -13.68 -10.97 -20.51
CA HIS A 138 -12.92 -12.19 -20.80
C HIS A 138 -12.17 -12.74 -19.57
N TYR A 139 -12.00 -11.94 -18.51
CA TYR A 139 -11.43 -12.42 -17.25
C TYR A 139 -12.43 -13.30 -16.51
N LYS A 140 -11.98 -14.50 -16.15
CA LYS A 140 -12.78 -15.48 -15.38
C LYS A 140 -12.81 -15.17 -13.88
N SER A 141 -11.88 -14.36 -13.38
CA SER A 141 -11.85 -13.93 -11.99
C SER A 141 -11.11 -12.61 -11.82
N ARG A 142 -11.49 -11.87 -10.78
CA ARG A 142 -10.79 -10.65 -10.32
C ARG A 142 -9.32 -10.93 -9.99
N ILE A 143 -9.03 -12.08 -9.38
CA ILE A 143 -7.66 -12.48 -9.02
C ILE A 143 -6.78 -12.63 -10.27
N ALA A 144 -7.30 -13.23 -11.35
CA ALA A 144 -6.55 -13.37 -12.60
C ALA A 144 -6.21 -11.99 -13.19
N PHE A 145 -7.19 -11.08 -13.21
CA PHE A 145 -6.98 -9.71 -13.66
C PHE A 145 -5.93 -8.97 -12.84
N MET A 146 -5.99 -9.06 -11.52
CA MET A 146 -4.99 -8.46 -10.63
C MET A 146 -3.59 -9.05 -10.81
N GLY A 147 -3.48 -10.34 -11.10
CA GLY A 147 -2.21 -10.99 -11.42
C GLY A 147 -1.58 -10.45 -12.72
N ASP A 148 -2.39 -10.23 -13.75
CA ASP A 148 -1.93 -9.65 -15.01
C ASP A 148 -1.55 -8.18 -14.83
N ILE A 149 -2.28 -7.42 -14.02
CA ILE A 149 -1.89 -6.05 -13.63
C ILE A 149 -0.50 -6.05 -12.97
N ILE A 150 -0.28 -6.90 -11.96
CA ILE A 150 1.00 -6.98 -11.24
C ILE A 150 2.15 -7.30 -12.19
N THR A 151 1.93 -8.19 -13.15
CA THR A 151 2.96 -8.60 -14.13
C THR A 151 3.40 -7.44 -15.03
N LEU A 152 2.54 -6.44 -15.21
CA LEU A 152 2.75 -5.31 -16.09
C LEU A 152 2.98 -4.00 -15.33
N PHE A 153 3.14 -4.10 -14.01
CA PHE A 153 3.13 -2.95 -13.12
C PHE A 153 4.42 -2.14 -13.23
N SER A 154 4.29 -0.84 -13.47
CA SER A 154 5.37 0.13 -13.40
C SER A 154 5.25 0.97 -12.13
N VAL A 155 6.26 0.88 -11.27
CA VAL A 155 6.34 1.69 -10.04
C VAL A 155 6.45 3.18 -10.37
N HIS A 156 7.16 3.52 -11.46
CA HIS A 156 7.25 4.89 -11.97
C HIS A 156 5.86 5.43 -12.32
N GLU A 157 5.09 4.72 -13.15
CA GLU A 157 3.73 5.14 -13.53
C GLU A 157 2.82 5.28 -12.30
N ALA A 158 2.97 4.37 -11.34
CA ALA A 158 2.16 4.40 -10.13
C ALA A 158 2.38 5.66 -9.29
N ARG A 159 3.62 6.17 -9.22
CA ARG A 159 3.93 7.44 -8.53
C ARG A 159 3.31 8.63 -9.23
N GLU A 160 3.34 8.65 -10.55
CA GLU A 160 2.78 9.77 -11.33
C GLU A 160 1.25 9.81 -11.28
N ARG A 161 0.60 8.64 -11.21
CA ARG A 161 -0.86 8.53 -11.39
C ARG A 161 -1.64 8.45 -10.07
N ASN A 162 -0.99 8.13 -8.96
CA ASN A 162 -1.63 7.98 -7.65
C ASN A 162 -0.86 8.71 -6.54
N ARG A 163 -1.51 9.71 -5.93
CA ARG A 163 -0.94 10.56 -4.88
C ARG A 163 -0.58 9.77 -3.63
N SER A 164 -1.43 8.81 -3.23
CA SER A 164 -1.17 8.01 -2.03
C SER A 164 -0.02 7.02 -2.21
N PHE A 165 0.12 6.43 -3.40
CA PHE A 165 1.29 5.60 -3.73
C PHE A 165 2.58 6.44 -3.81
N SER A 166 2.50 7.62 -4.43
CA SER A 166 3.62 8.56 -4.48
C SER A 166 4.09 8.99 -3.09
N PHE A 167 3.14 9.38 -2.23
CA PHE A 167 3.40 9.70 -0.84
C PHE A 167 4.06 8.53 -0.10
N PHE A 168 3.55 7.31 -0.29
CA PHE A 168 4.15 6.11 0.28
C PHE A 168 5.61 5.94 -0.15
N CYS A 169 5.91 5.96 -1.44
CA CYS A 169 7.28 5.83 -1.94
C CYS A 169 8.21 6.92 -1.39
N HIS A 170 7.75 8.18 -1.35
CA HIS A 170 8.53 9.30 -0.83
C HIS A 170 8.79 9.15 0.68
N ARG A 171 7.75 8.80 1.44
CA ARG A 171 7.80 8.66 2.90
C ARG A 171 8.82 7.63 3.38
N TYR A 172 9.02 6.56 2.60
CA TYR A 172 9.98 5.50 2.91
C TYR A 172 11.23 5.54 2.04
N ARG A 173 11.42 6.58 1.22
CA ARG A 173 12.58 6.75 0.33
C ARG A 173 12.84 5.52 -0.54
N LEU A 174 11.76 4.94 -1.08
CA LEU A 174 11.80 3.65 -1.78
C LEU A 174 12.38 3.72 -3.18
N LEU A 175 12.54 4.92 -3.72
CA LEU A 175 13.15 5.17 -5.01
C LEU A 175 14.03 6.41 -4.88
N PRO A 176 15.16 6.47 -5.59
CA PRO A 176 15.89 7.72 -5.72
C PRO A 176 14.95 8.77 -6.31
N ASP A 177 14.94 9.96 -5.73
CA ASP A 177 14.33 11.11 -6.39
C ASP A 177 15.16 11.32 -7.67
N GLU A 178 14.56 11.09 -8.83
CA GLU A 178 15.12 11.66 -10.05
C GLU A 178 15.20 13.15 -9.80
N THR A 179 16.41 13.69 -9.88
CA THR A 179 16.78 15.04 -9.49
C THR A 179 15.77 16.09 -9.95
N ASP A 180 14.88 16.49 -9.05
CA ASP A 180 14.26 17.81 -9.03
C ASP A 180 14.30 18.31 -7.58
N ALA A 181 15.38 19.03 -7.27
CA ALA A 181 15.69 19.58 -5.96
C ALA A 181 14.72 20.68 -5.48
N ASN A 182 13.47 20.72 -5.96
CA ASN A 182 12.53 21.81 -5.66
C ASN A 182 11.06 21.40 -5.54
N THR A 183 10.74 20.10 -5.46
CA THR A 183 9.36 19.67 -5.25
C THR A 183 9.14 19.38 -3.76
N PRO A 184 8.39 20.23 -3.03
CA PRO A 184 8.09 19.95 -1.63
C PRO A 184 7.31 18.62 -1.54
N PRO A 185 7.51 17.84 -0.45
CA PRO A 185 6.75 16.62 -0.22
C PRO A 185 5.25 16.91 -0.35
N PRO A 186 4.46 16.03 -1.01
CA PRO A 186 3.02 16.20 -1.03
C PRO A 186 2.51 16.28 0.41
N ALA A 187 1.77 17.36 0.70
CA ALA A 187 1.28 17.64 2.05
C ALA A 187 0.52 16.42 2.59
N PRO A 188 0.78 15.99 3.84
CA PRO A 188 -0.06 14.99 4.47
C PRO A 188 -1.46 15.57 4.70
N GLU A 189 -2.46 14.86 4.16
CA GLU A 189 -3.84 14.83 4.65
C GLU A 189 -4.57 16.18 4.81
N ALA A 190 -5.35 16.50 3.77
CA ALA A 190 -6.66 17.12 3.95
C ALA A 190 -7.57 16.58 2.84
N GLU A 191 -8.13 15.39 3.07
CA GLU A 191 -9.43 14.87 2.62
C GLU A 191 -9.55 13.39 3.02
#